data_AF-A0A521UMH0-F1
#
_entry.id   AF-A0A521UMH0-F1
#
_cell.length_a   1.000
_cell.length_b   1.000
_cell.length_c   1.000
_cell.angle_alpha   90.00
_cell.angle_beta   90.00
_cell.angle_gamma   90.00
#
_symmetry.space_group_name_H-M   'P 1'
#
loop_
_entity.id
_entity.type
_entity.pdbx_description
1 polymer ?
#
loop_
_entity_poly.entity_id
_entity_poly.type
_entity_poly.pdbx_seq_one_letter_code
_entity_poly.pdbx_strand_id
1 'polypeptide(L)'
;MSTSQNLNTLGVGSRVKHPAYGDGVVIRLHKAAYELSFILYGLKMVGKEYDKWQVVEAIPADEGVTFSEAEKSLAKVLRAWLDIT
;
A
#
# COMPACT_ATOMS: atom_id res chain seq x y z
N MET A 1 -2.08 -20.60 2.74
CA MET A 1 -1.00 -20.05 3.59
C MET A 1 -1.43 -18.66 3.99
N SER A 2 -1.55 -18.45 5.30
CA SER A 2 -2.07 -17.24 5.93
C SER A 2 -1.28 -15.99 5.53
N THR A 3 -1.96 -15.04 4.89
CA THR A 3 -1.46 -13.68 4.67
C THR A 3 -1.15 -13.08 6.03
N SER A 4 0.13 -12.93 6.36
CA SER A 4 0.56 -12.18 7.53
C SER A 4 0.18 -10.72 7.31
N GLN A 5 -0.91 -10.28 7.94
CA GLN A 5 -1.25 -8.88 8.09
C GLN A 5 -0.06 -8.20 8.79
N ASN A 6 0.80 -7.54 8.00
CA ASN A 6 1.88 -6.72 8.53
C ASN A 6 1.26 -5.46 9.15
N LEU A 7 0.83 -5.56 10.41
CA LEU A 7 0.24 -4.49 11.22
C LEU A 7 1.11 -3.21 11.34
N ASN A 8 2.34 -3.24 10.84
CA ASN A 8 3.29 -2.13 10.86
C ASN A 8 3.52 -1.44 9.50
N THR A 9 2.81 -1.84 8.44
CA THR A 9 3.00 -1.22 7.12
C THR A 9 1.90 -0.20 6.85
N LEU A 10 2.27 1.07 6.68
CA LEU A 10 1.35 2.13 6.30
C LEU A 10 0.87 1.89 4.86
N GLY A 11 -0.43 1.90 4.64
CA GLY A 11 -1.05 1.82 3.33
C GLY A 11 -1.11 3.18 2.62
N VAL A 12 -1.41 3.14 1.33
CA VAL A 12 -1.72 4.34 0.55
C VAL A 12 -2.95 5.03 1.17
N GLY A 13 -2.89 6.36 1.31
CA GLY A 13 -3.89 7.16 1.99
C GLY A 13 -3.62 7.41 3.48
N SER A 14 -2.63 6.73 4.08
CA SER A 14 -2.23 6.98 5.47
C SER A 14 -1.71 8.41 5.64
N ARG A 15 -2.09 9.06 6.75
CA ARG A 15 -1.70 10.43 7.09
C ARG A 15 -0.58 10.44 8.11
N VAL A 16 0.49 11.15 7.80
CA VAL A 16 1.67 11.28 8.67
C VAL A 16 2.08 12.74 8.81
N LYS A 17 2.73 13.06 9.92
CA LYS A 17 3.28 14.38 10.21
C LYS A 17 4.79 14.26 10.37
N HIS A 18 5.51 14.86 9.43
CA HIS A 18 6.96 14.91 9.43
C HIS A 18 7.45 16.20 10.10
N PRO A 19 8.41 16.16 11.04
CA PRO A 19 8.85 17.35 11.78
C PRO A 19 9.39 18.47 10.88
N ALA A 20 10.04 18.12 9.77
CA ALA A 20 10.59 19.09 8.82
C ALA A 20 9.66 19.48 7.66
N TYR A 21 8.68 18.63 7.32
CA TYR A 21 7.87 18.79 6.10
C TYR A 21 6.38 19.04 6.37
N GLY A 22 5.97 18.94 7.63
CA GLY A 22 4.58 19.09 8.05
C GLY A 22 3.74 17.86 7.74
N ASP A 23 2.46 18.10 7.48
CA ASP A 23 1.48 17.06 7.23
C ASP A 23 1.61 16.52 5.80
N GLY A 24 1.57 15.20 5.68
CA GLY A 24 1.72 14.50 4.42
C GLY A 24 0.88 13.23 4.34
N VAL A 25 0.64 12.78 3.11
CA VAL A 25 -0.14 11.59 2.78
C VAL A 25 0.74 10.60 2.03
N VAL A 26 0.64 9.31 2.39
CA VAL A 26 1.28 8.23 1.64
C VAL A 26 0.54 8.04 0.33
N ILE A 27 1.22 8.19 -0.80
CA ILE A 27 0.62 8.05 -2.14
C ILE A 27 1.01 6.75 -2.84
N ARG A 28 2.15 6.16 -2.47
CA ARG A 28 2.65 4.92 -3.06
C ARG A 28 3.58 4.20 -2.09
N LEU A 29 3.50 2.86 -2.12
CA LEU A 29 4.41 1.98 -1.41
C LEU A 29 5.51 1.49 -2.35
N HIS A 30 6.77 1.69 -1.95
CA HIS A 30 7.91 1.01 -2.53
C HIS A 30 8.41 -0.09 -1.59
N LYS A 31 9.25 -1.00 -2.06
CA LYS A 31 9.79 -2.08 -1.23
C LYS A 31 10.55 -1.54 -0.01
N ALA A 32 11.41 -0.53 -0.22
CA ALA A 32 12.29 0.04 0.81
C ALA A 32 11.86 1.42 1.35
N ALA A 33 10.88 2.08 0.72
CA ALA A 33 10.50 3.45 1.07
C ALA A 33 8.98 3.69 0.88
N TYR A 34 8.47 4.70 1.57
CA TYR A 34 7.16 5.28 1.32
C TYR A 34 7.32 6.53 0.47
N GLU A 35 6.45 6.67 -0.52
CA GLU A 35 6.32 7.90 -1.28
C GLU A 35 5.20 8.73 -0.67
N LEU A 36 5.57 9.93 -0.22
CA LEU A 36 4.73 10.83 0.55
C LEU A 36 4.55 12.13 -0.22
N SER A 37 3.33 12.65 -0.22
CA SER A 37 3.01 13.98 -0.72
C SER A 37 2.78 14.92 0.46
N PHE A 38 3.64 15.92 0.61
CA PHE A 38 3.56 16.97 1.61
C PHE A 38 2.95 18.24 0.99
N ILE A 39 2.11 18.94 1.75
CA ILE A 39 1.39 20.13 1.25
C ILE A 39 2.35 21.23 0.80
N LEU A 40 3.44 21.45 1.55
CA LEU A 40 4.39 22.54 1.30
C LEU A 40 5.58 22.14 0.43
N TYR A 41 5.99 20.88 0.48
CA TYR A 41 7.25 20.40 -0.12
C TYR A 41 7.04 19.43 -1.27
N GLY A 42 5.79 19.09 -1.59
CA GLY A 42 5.43 18.17 -2.66
C GLY A 42 5.87 16.73 -2.35
N LEU A 43 6.31 16.03 -3.39
CA LEU A 43 6.62 14.61 -3.35
C LEU A 43 8.00 14.33 -2.74
N LYS A 44 8.05 13.46 -1.74
CA LYS A 44 9.29 13.01 -1.09
C LYS A 44 9.24 11.52 -0.80
N MET A 45 10.40 10.88 -0.92
CA MET A 45 10.58 9.50 -0.51
C MET A 45 11.19 9.45 0.88
N VAL A 46 10.61 8.63 1.75
CA VAL A 46 11.13 8.42 3.10
C VAL A 46 11.26 6.92 3.34
N GLY A 47 12.39 6.49 3.89
CA GLY A 47 12.65 5.09 4.21
C GLY A 47 11.63 4.54 5.21
N LYS A 48 11.31 3.25 5.10
CA LYS A 48 10.38 2.60 6.03
C LYS A 48 10.90 2.54 7.48
N GLU A 49 12.21 2.66 7.66
CA GLU A 49 12.90 2.66 8.96
C GLU A 49 12.91 4.03 9.64
N TYR A 50 12.25 5.03 9.05
CA TYR A 50 12.23 6.37 9.61
C TYR A 50 11.18 6.48 10.73
N ASP A 51 11.62 6.46 11.98
CA ASP A 51 10.73 6.46 13.16
C ASP A 51 10.42 7.84 13.75
N LYS A 52 10.98 8.93 13.19
CA LYS A 52 10.88 10.28 13.79
C LYS A 52 9.63 11.06 13.39
N TRP A 53 8.74 10.49 12.59
CA TRP A 53 7.47 11.10 12.25
C TRP A 53 6.35 10.67 13.20
N GLN A 54 5.24 11.40 13.17
CA GLN A 54 4.04 11.00 13.87
C GLN A 54 3.02 10.47 12.86
N VAL A 55 2.53 9.25 13.07
CA VAL A 55 1.42 8.71 12.27
C VAL A 55 0.12 9.24 12.86
N VAL A 56 -0.64 10.00 12.08
CA VAL A 56 -1.94 10.54 12.48
C VAL A 56 -3.03 9.51 12.22
N GLU A 57 -2.95 8.84 11.07
CA GLU A 57 -3.89 7.80 10.68
C GLU A 57 -3.16 6.74 9.86
N ALA A 58 -3.19 5.50 10.35
CA ALA A 58 -2.69 4.34 9.65
C ALA A 58 -3.85 3.64 8.94
N ILE A 59 -3.77 3.57 7.62
CA ILE A 59 -4.62 2.72 6.81
C ILE A 59 -3.84 1.43 6.55
N PRO A 60 -4.43 0.23 6.70
CA PRO A 60 -3.75 -1.01 6.34
C PRO A 60 -3.38 -0.96 4.86
N ALA A 61 -2.16 -1.38 4.53
CA ALA A 61 -1.77 -1.52 3.14
C ALA A 61 -2.57 -2.67 2.50
N ASP A 62 -3.53 -2.32 1.64
CA ASP A 62 -4.11 -3.31 0.74
C ASP A 62 -3.02 -3.71 -0.27
N GLU A 63 -2.55 -4.95 -0.16
CA GLU A 63 -1.78 -5.57 -1.23
C GLU A 63 -2.69 -5.63 -2.45
N GLY A 64 -2.37 -4.83 -3.48
CA GLY A 64 -3.13 -4.83 -4.72
C GLY A 64 -3.31 -6.25 -5.23
N VAL A 65 -4.54 -6.57 -5.63
CA VAL A 65 -4.94 -7.89 -6.15
C VAL A 65 -3.82 -8.42 -7.05
N THR A 66 -3.16 -9.48 -6.63
CA THR A 66 -2.06 -10.04 -7.43
C THR A 66 -2.65 -10.53 -8.74
N PHE A 67 -1.97 -10.29 -9.86
CA PHE A 67 -2.43 -10.70 -11.19
C PHE A 67 -2.79 -12.21 -11.25
N SER A 68 -2.21 -13.04 -10.37
CA SER A 68 -2.57 -14.45 -10.21
C SER A 68 -4.03 -14.68 -9.78
N GLU A 69 -4.60 -13.83 -8.93
CA GLU A 69 -6.01 -13.95 -8.54
C GLU A 69 -6.94 -13.52 -9.68
N ALA A 70 -6.58 -12.47 -10.40
CA ALA A 70 -7.29 -12.06 -11.61
C ALA A 70 -7.25 -13.18 -12.68
N GLU A 71 -6.09 -13.80 -12.92
CA GLU A 71 -5.94 -14.94 -13.82
C GLU A 71 -6.75 -16.16 -13.39
N LYS A 72 -6.75 -16.50 -12.09
CA LYS A 72 -7.58 -17.59 -11.55
C LYS A 72 -9.07 -17.29 -11.71
N SER A 73 -9.49 -16.05 -11.48
CA SER A 73 -10.88 -15.63 -11.67
C SER A 73 -11.30 -15.76 -13.13
N LEU A 74 -10.45 -15.32 -14.06
CA LEU A 74 -10.70 -15.39 -15.50
C LEU A 74 -10.71 -16.85 -15.99
N ALA A 75 -9.75 -17.66 -15.56
CA ALA A 75 -9.71 -19.08 -15.86
C ALA A 75 -10.94 -19.82 -15.32
N LYS A 76 -11.45 -19.43 -14.15
CA LYS A 76 -12.68 -20.00 -13.60
C LYS A 76 -13.91 -19.64 -14.43
N VAL A 77 -14.02 -18.39 -14.88
CA VAL A 77 -15.10 -17.95 -15.78
C VAL A 77 -15.04 -18.68 -17.11
N LEU A 78 -13.84 -18.83 -17.70
CA LEU A 78 -13.65 -19.55 -18.96
C LEU A 78 -13.99 -21.04 -18.85
N ARG A 79 -13.58 -21.72 -17.76
CA ARG A 79 -13.93 -23.13 -17.51
C ARG A 79 -15.43 -23.33 -17.35
N ALA A 80 -16.11 -22.43 -16.62
CA ALA A 80 -17.55 -22.47 -16.43
C ALA A 80 -18.34 -22.27 -17.75
N TRP A 81 -17.79 -21.52 -18.70
CA TRP A 81 -18.40 -21.32 -20.02
C TRP A 81 -18.16 -22.48 -21.00
N LEU A 82 -17.10 -23.26 -20.78
CA LEU A 82 -16.72 -24.37 -21.66
C LEU A 82 -17.25 -25.73 -21.16
N ASP A 83 -17.98 -25.78 -20.03
CA ASP A 83 -18.38 -27.01 -19.33
C ASP A 83 -17.21 -27.99 -19.05
N ILE A 84 -16.00 -27.45 -18.96
CA ILE A 84 -14.80 -28.21 -18.62
C ILE A 84 -14.65 -28.10 -17.09
N THR A 85 -15.00 -29.19 -16.40
CA THR A 85 -14.87 -29.32 -14.93
C THR A 85 -13.40 -29.41 -14.51
#